data_AF-A0A0Q8W7R9-F1
#
_entry.id   AF-A0A0Q8W7R9-F1
#
_cell.length_a   1.000
_cell.length_b   1.000
_cell.length_c   1.000
_cell.angle_alpha   90.00
_cell.angle_beta   90.00
_cell.angle_gamma   90.00
#
_symmetry.space_group_name_H-M   'P 1'
#
loop_
_entity.id
_entity.type
_entity.pdbx_description
1 polymer ?
#
loop_
_entity_poly.entity_id
_entity_poly.type
_entity_poly.pdbx_seq_one_letter_code
_entity_poly.pdbx_strand_id
1 'polypeptide(L)'
;MQQMARRVAALYAERDVERFGRAWGANELVLGLVGDVGDLAKLAQGKAGVRPHSDLDAALEHELADCLWSVIAIADALDIDLERAFGNAMEELSQRLGGPAAAVET
;
A
#
# COMPACT_ATOMS: atom_id res chain seq x y z
N MET A 1 -9.08 -3.55 8.14
CA MET A 1 -7.92 -2.71 7.73
C MET A 1 -8.31 -1.61 6.75
N GLN A 2 -8.94 -1.93 5.60
CA GLN A 2 -9.25 -0.93 4.56
C GLN A 2 -10.10 0.26 5.05
N GLN A 3 -11.11 0.02 5.90
CA GLN A 3 -11.92 1.11 6.45
C GLN A 3 -11.09 2.13 7.26
N MET A 4 -10.08 1.66 8.00
CA MET A 4 -9.18 2.54 8.74
C MET A 4 -8.31 3.36 7.80
N ALA A 5 -7.74 2.73 6.77
CA ALA A 5 -6.95 3.41 5.75
C ALA A 5 -7.76 4.48 5.01
N ARG A 6 -9.00 4.18 4.60
CA ARG A 6 -9.92 5.14 3.97
C ARG A 6 -10.22 6.34 4.87
N ARG A 7 -10.43 6.12 6.18
CA ARG A 7 -10.61 7.23 7.12
C ARG A 7 -9.40 8.15 7.17
N VAL A 8 -8.18 7.59 7.18
CA VAL A 8 -6.95 8.39 7.15
C VAL A 8 -6.78 9.11 5.81
N ALA A 9 -7.12 8.47 4.68
CA ALA A 9 -7.11 9.10 3.36
C ALA A 9 -8.07 10.29 3.27
N ALA A 10 -9.26 10.19 3.89
CA ALA A 10 -10.19 11.31 3.98
C ALA A 10 -9.59 12.50 4.77
N LEU A 11 -8.90 12.25 5.88
CA LEU A 11 -8.22 13.30 6.65
C LEU A 11 -7.10 13.98 5.84
N TYR A 12 -6.33 13.22 5.06
CA TYR A 12 -5.35 13.80 4.14
C TYR A 12 -6.02 14.63 3.05
N ALA A 13 -7.10 14.14 2.45
CA ALA A 13 -7.85 14.88 1.44
C ALA A 13 -8.41 16.20 1.97
N GLU A 14 -8.97 16.23 3.19
CA GLU A 14 -9.40 17.46 3.87
C GLU A 14 -8.24 18.44 4.00
N ARG A 15 -7.09 17.97 4.51
CA ARG A 15 -5.88 18.79 4.67
C ARG A 15 -5.34 19.31 3.33
N ASP A 16 -5.42 18.51 2.28
CA ASP A 16 -4.96 18.90 0.94
C ASP A 16 -5.90 19.94 0.31
N VAL A 17 -7.21 19.83 0.53
CA VAL A 17 -8.17 20.87 0.13
C VAL A 17 -7.86 22.19 0.85
N GLU A 18 -7.61 22.16 2.16
CA GLU A 18 -7.24 23.35 2.92
C GLU A 18 -5.94 24.00 2.41
N ARG A 19 -4.94 23.18 2.06
CA ARG A 19 -3.60 23.67 1.71
C ARG A 19 -3.43 24.04 0.23
N PHE A 20 -4.09 23.31 -0.66
CA PHE A 20 -3.85 23.37 -2.11
C PHE A 20 -5.13 23.64 -2.92
N GLY A 21 -6.29 23.78 -2.26
CA GLY A 21 -7.58 24.04 -2.90
C GLY A 21 -8.22 22.82 -3.57
N ARG A 22 -7.59 21.64 -3.49
CA ARG A 22 -8.13 20.37 -3.95
C ARG A 22 -7.44 19.21 -3.24
N ALA A 23 -8.14 18.08 -3.12
CA ALA A 23 -7.53 16.83 -2.72
C ALA A 23 -6.58 16.30 -3.80
N TRP A 24 -5.66 15.44 -3.39
CA TRP A 24 -4.86 14.64 -4.31
C TRP A 24 -5.74 13.65 -5.09
N GLY A 25 -5.44 13.48 -6.38
CA GLY A 25 -6.05 12.44 -7.21
C GLY A 25 -5.23 11.16 -7.19
N ALA A 26 -5.72 10.14 -7.91
CA ALA A 26 -5.05 8.84 -8.02
C ALA A 26 -3.60 8.95 -8.52
N ASN A 27 -3.31 9.89 -9.43
CA ASN A 27 -1.95 10.09 -9.95
C ASN A 27 -0.98 10.55 -8.84
N GLU A 28 -1.39 11.48 -7.98
CA GLU A 28 -0.55 11.92 -6.86
C GLU A 28 -0.42 10.85 -5.78
N LEU A 29 -1.48 10.08 -5.52
CA LEU A 29 -1.41 8.94 -4.60
C LEU A 29 -0.43 7.86 -5.10
N VAL A 30 -0.40 7.58 -6.40
CA VAL A 30 0.61 6.69 -7.00
C VAL A 30 2.01 7.25 -6.87
N LEU A 31 2.21 8.57 -7.03
CA LEU A 31 3.51 9.20 -6.78
C LEU A 31 3.92 9.10 -5.30
N GLY A 32 2.98 9.21 -4.37
CA GLY A 32 3.18 8.95 -2.95
C GLY A 32 3.69 7.53 -2.71
N LEU A 33 3.00 6.52 -3.26
CA LEU A 33 3.42 5.12 -3.19
C LEU A 33 4.85 4.89 -3.71
N VAL A 34 5.23 5.56 -4.82
CA VAL A 34 6.60 5.45 -5.35
C VAL A 34 7.64 6.01 -4.37
N GLY A 35 7.29 7.06 -3.62
CA GLY A 35 8.10 7.58 -2.52
C GLY A 35 8.31 6.53 -1.43
N ASP A 36 7.21 5.99 -0.90
CA ASP A 36 7.21 4.98 0.17
C ASP A 36 8.00 3.72 -0.24
N VAL A 37 7.81 3.25 -1.48
CA VAL A 37 8.58 2.11 -2.03
C VAL A 37 10.08 2.43 -2.12
N GLY A 38 10.43 3.68 -2.43
CA GLY A 38 11.82 4.14 -2.45
C GLY A 38 12.46 4.12 -1.07
N ASP A 39 11.71 4.49 -0.03
CA ASP A 39 12.20 4.46 1.35
C ASP A 39 12.28 3.03 1.89
N LEU A 40 11.25 2.20 1.63
CA LEU A 40 11.30 0.76 1.88
C LEU A 40 12.53 0.09 1.23
N ALA A 41 12.85 0.43 -0.02
CA ALA A 41 14.01 -0.11 -0.72
C ALA A 41 15.34 0.27 -0.04
N LYS A 42 15.48 1.51 0.47
CA LYS A 42 16.67 1.93 1.22
C LYS A 42 16.80 1.18 2.54
N LEU A 43 15.69 0.89 3.21
CA LEU A 43 15.68 0.12 4.46
C LEU A 43 15.98 -1.37 4.22
N ALA A 44 15.47 -1.95 3.14
CA ALA A 44 15.82 -3.32 2.75
C ALA A 44 17.34 -3.48 2.53
N GLN A 45 17.99 -2.49 1.89
CA GLN A 45 19.46 -2.43 1.80
C GLN A 45 20.13 -2.35 3.18
N GLY A 46 19.51 -1.64 4.13
CA GLY A 46 19.98 -1.63 5.51
C GLY A 46 19.91 -2.99 6.19
N LYS A 47 18.85 -3.76 5.94
CA LYS A 47 18.73 -5.14 6.48
C LYS A 47 19.77 -6.09 5.89
N ALA A 48 20.17 -5.84 4.66
CA ALA A 48 21.27 -6.54 4.00
C ALA A 48 22.67 -6.04 4.42
N GLY A 49 22.77 -5.06 5.32
CA GLY A 49 24.04 -4.49 5.78
C GLY A 49 24.74 -3.56 4.78
N VAL A 50 24.06 -3.17 3.70
CA VAL A 50 24.63 -2.34 2.62
C VAL A 50 24.54 -0.84 2.96
N ARG A 51 23.49 -0.44 3.67
CA ARG A 51 23.22 0.97 4.01
C ARG A 51 22.92 1.13 5.50
N PRO A 52 23.80 1.73 6.31
CA PRO A 52 23.56 1.91 7.75
C PRO A 52 22.27 2.69 8.03
N HIS A 53 21.50 2.24 9.02
CA HIS A 53 20.31 2.90 9.51
C HIS A 53 20.16 2.65 11.01
N SER A 54 19.79 3.68 11.78
CA SER A 54 19.40 3.53 13.17
C SER A 54 17.96 3.03 13.27
N ASP A 55 17.68 2.06 14.14
CA ASP A 55 16.31 1.56 14.36
C ASP A 55 15.63 1.00 13.09
N LEU A 56 16.36 0.10 12.44
CA LEU A 56 15.98 -0.44 11.14
C LEU A 56 14.66 -1.22 11.17
N ASP A 57 14.40 -1.95 12.25
CA ASP A 57 13.23 -2.85 12.33
C ASP A 57 11.93 -2.04 12.43
N ALA A 58 11.88 -1.03 13.30
CA ALA A 58 10.72 -0.14 13.40
C ALA A 58 10.50 0.67 12.12
N ALA A 59 11.57 1.14 11.48
CA ALA A 59 11.49 1.85 10.22
C ALA A 59 10.92 0.95 9.09
N LEU A 60 11.32 -0.32 9.03
CA LEU A 60 10.80 -1.27 8.04
C LEU A 60 9.31 -1.54 8.22
N GLU A 61 8.86 -1.73 9.47
CA GLU A 61 7.44 -1.89 9.79
C GLU A 61 6.62 -0.67 9.34
N HIS A 62 7.16 0.54 9.54
CA HIS A 62 6.55 1.79 9.12
C HIS A 62 6.39 1.86 7.59
N GLU A 63 7.47 1.69 6.83
CA GLU A 63 7.42 1.83 5.37
C GLU A 63 6.57 0.74 4.71
N LEU A 64 6.52 -0.47 5.29
CA LEU A 64 5.59 -1.52 4.85
C LEU A 64 4.13 -1.10 5.08
N ALA A 65 3.84 -0.49 6.22
CA ALA A 65 2.50 0.01 6.54
C ALA A 65 2.10 1.17 5.62
N ASP A 66 3.02 2.09 5.34
CA ASP A 66 2.79 3.23 4.43
C ASP A 66 2.56 2.76 3.00
N CYS A 67 3.40 1.85 2.48
CA CYS A 67 3.17 1.22 1.19
C CYS A 67 1.77 0.57 1.09
N LEU A 68 1.38 -0.19 2.13
CA LEU A 68 0.08 -0.84 2.16
C LEU A 68 -1.08 0.16 2.24
N TRP A 69 -0.93 1.21 3.03
CA TRP A 69 -1.92 2.28 3.13
C TRP A 69 -2.10 2.98 1.77
N SER A 70 -0.99 3.32 1.10
CA SER A 70 -0.98 3.94 -0.21
C SER A 70 -1.70 3.06 -1.26
N VAL A 71 -1.47 1.74 -1.27
CA VAL A 71 -2.20 0.80 -2.15
C VAL A 71 -3.71 0.83 -1.87
N ILE A 72 -4.13 0.85 -0.61
CA ILE A 72 -5.56 0.91 -0.25
C ILE A 72 -6.17 2.25 -0.67
N ALA A 73 -5.47 3.37 -0.44
CA ALA A 73 -5.94 4.70 -0.82
C ALA A 73 -6.08 4.86 -2.34
N ILE A 74 -5.13 4.32 -3.11
CA ILE A 74 -5.19 4.30 -4.58
C ILE A 74 -6.39 3.47 -5.05
N ALA A 75 -6.62 2.29 -4.47
CA ALA A 75 -7.76 1.46 -4.83
C ALA A 75 -9.09 2.18 -4.57
N ASP A 76 -9.22 2.87 -3.44
CA ASP A 76 -10.41 3.67 -3.11
C ASP A 76 -10.62 4.82 -4.11
N ALA A 77 -9.54 5.56 -4.43
CA ALA A 77 -9.59 6.67 -5.38
C ALA A 77 -9.92 6.24 -6.82
N LEU A 78 -9.68 4.97 -7.16
CA LEU A 78 -9.96 4.37 -8.47
C LEU A 78 -11.23 3.50 -8.49
N ASP A 79 -11.99 3.47 -7.39
CA ASP A 79 -13.19 2.63 -7.22
C ASP A 79 -12.92 1.13 -7.46
N ILE A 80 -11.79 0.65 -6.95
CA ILE A 80 -11.36 -0.74 -7.06
C ILE A 80 -11.67 -1.48 -5.76
N ASP A 81 -12.43 -2.58 -5.88
CA ASP A 81 -12.54 -3.59 -4.83
C ASP A 81 -11.22 -4.36 -4.70
N LEU A 82 -10.34 -3.85 -3.83
CA LEU A 82 -9.01 -4.37 -3.62
C LEU A 82 -9.01 -5.79 -3.04
N GLU A 83 -9.97 -6.11 -2.17
CA GLU A 83 -10.03 -7.43 -1.52
C GLU A 83 -10.37 -8.51 -2.55
N ARG A 84 -11.40 -8.28 -3.36
CA ARG A 84 -11.74 -9.15 -4.49
C ARG A 84 -10.61 -9.23 -5.51
N ALA A 85 -10.00 -8.10 -5.87
CA ALA A 85 -8.90 -8.06 -6.84
C ALA A 85 -7.69 -8.88 -6.37
N PHE A 86 -7.33 -8.74 -5.09
CA PHE A 86 -6.26 -9.53 -4.48
C PHE A 86 -6.60 -11.03 -4.46
N GLY A 87 -7.81 -11.39 -4.05
CA GLY A 87 -8.28 -12.78 -4.04
C GLY A 87 -8.16 -13.45 -5.41
N ASN A 88 -8.69 -12.80 -6.45
CA ASN A 88 -8.60 -13.28 -7.83
C ASN A 88 -7.15 -13.46 -8.29
N ALA A 89 -6.27 -12.49 -7.99
CA ALA A 89 -4.88 -12.56 -8.38
C ALA A 89 -4.13 -13.72 -7.67
N MET A 90 -4.39 -13.93 -6.38
CA MET A 90 -3.77 -15.03 -5.63
C MET A 90 -4.28 -16.39 -6.10
N GLU A 91 -5.58 -16.52 -6.39
CA GLU A 91 -6.15 -17.75 -6.94
C GLU A 91 -5.52 -18.08 -8.31
N GLU A 92 -5.42 -17.09 -9.20
CA GLU A 92 -4.79 -17.27 -10.51
C GLU A 92 -3.32 -17.70 -10.38
N LEU A 93 -2.55 -17.08 -9.48
CA LEU A 93 -1.16 -17.44 -9.23
C LEU A 93 -1.04 -18.86 -8.64
N SER A 94 -1.89 -19.22 -7.68
CA SER A 94 -1.95 -20.56 -7.10
C SER A 94 -2.21 -21.62 -8.16
N GLN A 95 -3.21 -21.39 -9.04
CA GLN A 95 -3.52 -22.32 -10.13
C GLN A 95 -2.36 -22.47 -11.11
N ARG A 96 -1.71 -21.37 -11.51
CA ARG A 96 -0.54 -21.38 -12.41
C ARG A 96 0.64 -22.17 -11.83
N LEU A 97 0.78 -22.19 -10.51
CA LEU A 97 1.85 -22.90 -9.81
C LEU A 97 1.46 -24.34 -9.41
N GLY A 98 0.28 -24.82 -9.79
CA GLY A 98 -0.22 -26.16 -9.45
C GLY A 98 -0.65 -26.31 -7.98
N GLY A 99 -0.88 -25.20 -7.29
CA GLY A 99 -1.42 -25.18 -5.93
C GLY A 99 -2.92 -25.50 -5.88
N PRO A 100 -3.44 -25.88 -4.70
CA PRO A 100 -4.87 -26.10 -4.53
C PRO A 100 -5.65 -24.81 -4.78
N ALA A 101 -6.84 -24.91 -5.39
CA ALA A 101 -7.77 -23.80 -5.46
C ALA A 101 -8.17 -23.39 -4.05
N ALA A 102 -8.27 -22.08 -3.79
CA ALA A 102 -8.74 -21.58 -2.51
C ALA A 102 -10.13 -22.16 -2.23
N ALA A 103 -10.34 -22.73 -1.04
CA ALA A 103 -11.64 -23.25 -0.66
C ALA A 103 -12.63 -22.08 -0.66
N VAL A 104 -13.70 -22.19 -1.45
CA VAL A 104 -14.82 -21.25 -1.42
C VAL A 104 -15.48 -21.41 -0.06
N GLU A 105 -15.25 -20.47 0.85
CA GLU A 105 -16.06 -20.36 2.07
C GLU A 105 -17.44 -19.81 1.65
N THR A 106 -18.47 -20.66 1.78
CA THR A 106 -19.89 -20.36 1.55
C THR A 106 -20.53 -19.62 2.71
#